data_AF-A0A2P1BPP9-F1
#
_entry.id   AF-A0A2P1BPP9-F1
#
_cell.length_a   1.000
_cell.length_b   1.000
_cell.length_c   1.000
_cell.angle_alpha   90.00
_cell.angle_beta   90.00
_cell.angle_gamma   90.00
#
_symmetry.space_group_name_H-M   'P 1'
#
loop_
_entity.id
_entity.type
_entity.pdbx_description
1 polymer ?
#
loop_
_entity_poly.entity_id
_entity_poly.type
_entity_poly.pdbx_seq_one_letter_code
_entity_poly.pdbx_strand_id
1 'polypeptide(L)'
;MKRTRPGAQRRRWPPASPSGWLGQGRWLVQTRVCVPDDRDQESFTDPDSRIMKHAGGGSEQSYNGYTAVDAEHQIIVAAELTNCAADSQALLGMLAAVQANTGEMPAQTLADAGFRSEAVLAKVADHHGDVIVALGREDVKMPRSMPRPIRIRRRLRRN
;
A
#
# COMPACT_ATOMS: atom_id res chain seq x y z
N MET A 1 -21.20 -37.66 -8.19
CA MET A 1 -19.93 -38.25 -7.71
C MET A 1 -18.84 -37.18 -7.72
N LYS A 2 -18.46 -36.65 -6.55
CA LYS A 2 -17.37 -35.67 -6.42
C LYS A 2 -16.03 -36.42 -6.41
N ARG A 3 -15.18 -36.19 -7.40
CA ARG A 3 -13.81 -36.76 -7.43
C ARG A 3 -12.87 -35.79 -6.71
N THR A 4 -12.51 -36.12 -5.46
CA THR A 4 -11.34 -35.54 -4.78
C THR A 4 -10.07 -36.17 -5.35
N ARG A 5 -9.12 -35.36 -5.83
CA ARG A 5 -7.79 -35.85 -6.24
C ARG A 5 -6.80 -35.77 -5.08
N PRO A 6 -5.85 -36.73 -4.98
CA PRO A 6 -4.96 -36.86 -3.83
C PRO A 6 -3.81 -35.85 -3.87
N GLY A 7 -3.28 -35.51 -2.70
CA GLY A 7 -2.30 -34.46 -2.48
C GLY A 7 -1.08 -34.52 -3.39
N ALA A 8 -0.90 -33.48 -4.19
CA ALA A 8 0.35 -33.20 -4.87
C ALA A 8 1.33 -32.62 -3.84
N GLN A 9 2.43 -33.33 -3.62
CA GLN A 9 3.54 -32.91 -2.78
C GLN A 9 4.04 -31.53 -3.22
N ARG A 10 3.87 -30.54 -2.34
CA ARG A 10 4.30 -29.16 -2.53
C ARG A 10 5.83 -29.14 -2.68
N ARG A 11 6.32 -28.91 -3.90
CA ARG A 11 7.64 -28.30 -4.07
C ARG A 11 7.48 -26.81 -3.73
N ARG A 12 7.57 -26.53 -2.43
CA ARG A 12 7.68 -25.19 -1.86
C ARG A 12 8.98 -24.60 -2.43
N TRP A 13 8.86 -23.67 -3.37
CA TRP A 13 9.94 -22.70 -3.57
C TRP A 13 10.15 -22.00 -2.22
N PRO A 14 11.38 -21.77 -1.78
CA PRO A 14 11.57 -21.12 -0.49
C PRO A 14 10.83 -19.78 -0.52
N PRO A 15 10.19 -19.35 0.60
CA PRO A 15 9.85 -17.93 0.71
C PRO A 15 11.13 -17.14 0.39
N ALA A 16 11.00 -15.98 -0.27
CA ALA A 16 12.09 -15.03 -0.38
C ALA A 16 12.88 -15.05 0.93
N SER A 17 14.17 -15.39 0.86
CA SER A 17 14.96 -15.72 2.05
C SER A 17 14.69 -14.70 3.15
N PRO A 18 14.40 -15.12 4.39
CA PRO A 18 14.42 -14.23 5.54
C PRO A 18 15.87 -13.91 5.92
N SER A 19 16.71 -13.57 4.94
CA SER A 19 18.10 -13.19 5.16
C SER A 19 18.18 -11.67 5.31
N GLY A 20 17.47 -11.16 6.31
CA GLY A 20 17.92 -10.04 7.12
C GLY A 20 18.53 -10.65 8.38
N TRP A 21 19.84 -10.51 8.53
CA TRP A 21 20.74 -10.97 9.59
C TRP A 21 20.14 -11.43 10.94
N LEU A 22 20.67 -12.57 11.42
CA LEU A 22 20.63 -12.99 12.83
C LEU A 22 21.55 -12.07 13.66
N GLY A 23 20.97 -11.02 14.26
CA GLY A 23 21.66 -10.14 15.20
C GLY A 23 20.66 -9.28 15.98
N GLN A 24 20.61 -9.49 17.29
CA GLN A 24 19.89 -8.74 18.35
C GLN A 24 18.98 -7.58 17.87
N GLY A 25 17.74 -7.88 17.51
CA GLY A 25 16.73 -6.88 17.15
C GLY A 25 15.65 -7.45 16.22
N ARG A 26 14.80 -8.33 16.73
CA ARG A 26 13.77 -9.01 15.94
C ARG A 26 12.63 -8.04 15.58
N TRP A 27 12.71 -7.43 14.40
CA TRP A 27 11.56 -6.82 13.74
C TRP A 27 10.95 -7.82 12.76
N LEU A 28 10.00 -8.61 13.23
CA LEU A 28 9.09 -9.29 12.31
C LEU A 28 8.11 -8.24 11.79
N VAL A 29 8.33 -7.72 10.57
CA VAL A 29 7.23 -7.18 9.78
C VAL A 29 6.27 -8.36 9.61
N GLN A 30 5.21 -8.40 10.40
CA GLN A 30 4.22 -9.46 10.29
C GLN A 30 3.61 -9.37 8.89
N THR A 31 3.96 -10.32 8.03
CA THR A 31 3.40 -10.54 6.69
C THR A 31 1.95 -11.04 6.73
N ARG A 32 1.19 -10.76 7.80
CA ARG A 32 -0.25 -11.05 7.93
C ARG A 32 -1.13 -9.89 7.43
N VAL A 33 -0.55 -8.91 6.75
CA VAL A 33 -1.30 -7.83 6.11
C VAL A 33 -1.66 -8.28 4.69
N CYS A 34 -2.93 -8.11 4.30
CA CYS A 34 -3.45 -8.41 2.97
C CYS A 34 -3.47 -9.90 2.56
N VAL A 35 -3.92 -10.77 3.47
CA VAL A 35 -4.32 -12.14 3.12
C VAL A 35 -5.62 -12.07 2.30
N PRO A 36 -5.68 -12.64 1.08
CA PRO A 36 -6.90 -12.70 0.29
C PRO A 36 -8.00 -13.46 1.02
N ASP A 37 -9.25 -13.12 0.71
CA ASP A 37 -10.38 -13.94 1.13
C ASP A 37 -10.39 -15.26 0.33
N ASP A 38 -10.94 -16.34 0.90
CA ASP A 38 -11.07 -17.64 0.23
C ASP A 38 -11.84 -17.55 -1.11
N ARG A 39 -12.61 -16.47 -1.31
CA ARG A 39 -13.39 -16.22 -2.52
C ARG A 39 -12.65 -15.43 -3.59
N ASP A 40 -11.50 -14.84 -3.27
CA ASP A 40 -10.74 -14.04 -4.22
C ASP A 40 -10.20 -14.93 -5.35
N GLN A 41 -10.21 -14.40 -6.57
CA GLN A 41 -9.69 -15.11 -7.73
C GLN A 41 -8.17 -14.98 -7.81
N GLU A 42 -7.49 -16.12 -7.77
CA GLU A 42 -6.04 -16.22 -7.94
C GLU A 42 -5.67 -16.36 -9.42
N SER A 43 -4.53 -15.79 -9.81
CA SER A 43 -3.96 -16.03 -11.12
C SER A 43 -3.35 -17.43 -11.18
N PHE A 44 -3.63 -18.16 -12.26
CA PHE A 44 -3.02 -19.48 -12.49
C PHE A 44 -1.53 -19.38 -12.80
N THR A 45 -1.09 -18.28 -13.42
CA THR A 45 0.29 -18.08 -13.86
C THR A 45 1.16 -17.51 -12.76
N ASP A 46 0.59 -16.69 -11.88
CA ASP A 46 1.29 -16.08 -10.75
C ASP A 46 0.41 -16.05 -9.48
N PRO A 47 0.51 -17.07 -8.62
CA PRO A 47 -0.29 -17.18 -7.39
C PRO A 47 -0.06 -16.06 -6.37
N ASP A 48 1.04 -15.29 -6.48
CA ASP A 48 1.37 -14.22 -5.53
C ASP A 48 0.79 -12.86 -5.96
N SER A 49 0.40 -12.72 -7.24
CA SER A 49 -0.28 -11.54 -7.78
C SER A 49 -1.69 -11.36 -7.20
N ARG A 50 -2.17 -10.11 -7.13
CA ARG A 50 -3.50 -9.79 -6.61
C ARG A 50 -4.26 -8.87 -7.54
N ILE A 51 -5.58 -9.02 -7.57
CA ILE A 51 -6.47 -8.13 -8.32
C ILE A 51 -6.51 -6.78 -7.60
N MET A 52 -5.84 -5.77 -8.16
CA MET A 52 -5.78 -4.41 -7.62
C MET A 52 -6.50 -3.42 -8.53
N LYS A 53 -7.08 -2.37 -7.95
CA LYS A 53 -7.74 -1.30 -8.70
C LYS A 53 -6.71 -0.32 -9.25
N HIS A 54 -6.85 0.02 -10.52
CA HIS A 54 -6.08 1.06 -11.18
C HIS A 54 -6.88 2.37 -11.23
N ALA A 55 -6.17 3.49 -11.37
CA ALA A 55 -6.79 4.83 -11.39
C ALA A 55 -7.87 5.01 -12.48
N GLY A 56 -7.81 4.20 -13.55
CA GLY A 56 -8.80 4.16 -14.64
C GLY A 56 -10.09 3.39 -14.34
N GLY A 57 -10.27 2.86 -13.12
CA GLY A 57 -11.46 2.11 -12.72
C GLY A 57 -11.46 0.63 -13.10
N GLY A 58 -10.44 0.16 -13.82
CA GLY A 58 -10.20 -1.26 -14.06
C GLY A 58 -9.51 -1.94 -12.88
N SER A 59 -9.63 -3.27 -12.80
CA SER A 59 -8.85 -4.08 -11.89
C SER A 59 -8.03 -5.11 -12.66
N GLU A 60 -6.77 -5.28 -12.30
CA GLU A 60 -5.84 -6.19 -12.97
C GLU A 60 -4.98 -6.94 -11.94
N GLN A 61 -4.44 -8.10 -12.32
CA GLN A 61 -3.44 -8.78 -11.51
C GLN A 61 -2.19 -7.92 -11.45
N SER A 62 -1.81 -7.52 -10.24
CA SER A 62 -0.76 -6.53 -10.03
C SER A 62 -0.07 -6.75 -8.68
N TYR A 63 1.06 -6.09 -8.56
CA TYR A 63 1.75 -5.85 -7.31
C TYR A 63 1.81 -4.36 -7.09
N ASN A 64 1.93 -3.97 -5.83
CA ASN A 64 2.18 -2.60 -5.46
C ASN A 64 3.67 -2.45 -5.12
N GLY A 65 4.32 -1.44 -5.69
CA GLY A 65 5.76 -1.24 -5.56
C GLY A 65 6.09 0.16 -5.09
N TYR A 66 7.10 0.27 -4.24
CA TYR A 66 7.57 1.55 -3.70
C TYR A 66 9.09 1.58 -3.64
N THR A 67 9.64 2.79 -3.71
CA THR A 67 11.09 3.04 -3.76
C THR A 67 11.49 4.12 -2.76
N ALA A 68 12.74 4.04 -2.30
CA ALA A 68 13.37 5.02 -1.44
C ALA A 68 14.54 5.62 -2.19
N VAL A 69 14.62 6.94 -2.17
CA VAL A 69 15.59 7.72 -2.92
C VAL A 69 16.43 8.51 -1.94
N ASP A 70 17.74 8.49 -2.11
CA ASP A 70 18.63 9.38 -1.40
C ASP A 70 18.44 10.82 -1.91
N ALA A 71 18.13 11.75 -1.01
CA ALA A 71 17.78 13.12 -1.38
C ALA A 71 18.98 13.92 -1.89
N GLU A 72 20.20 13.61 -1.46
CA GLU A 72 21.40 14.35 -1.86
C GLU A 72 21.91 13.88 -3.22
N HIS A 73 22.01 12.56 -3.40
CA HIS A 73 22.63 11.93 -4.56
C HIS A 73 21.62 11.56 -5.64
N GLN A 74 20.31 11.64 -5.36
CA GLN A 74 19.22 11.34 -6.30
C GLN A 74 19.28 9.90 -6.86
N ILE A 75 19.75 8.96 -6.03
CA ILE A 75 19.83 7.53 -6.38
C ILE A 75 18.78 6.73 -5.61
N ILE A 76 18.27 5.67 -6.23
CA ILE A 76 17.40 4.71 -5.55
C ILE A 76 18.26 3.84 -4.63
N VAL A 77 17.99 3.88 -3.33
CA VAL A 77 18.73 3.12 -2.30
C VAL A 77 18.01 1.83 -1.89
N ALA A 78 16.70 1.76 -2.12
CA ALA A 78 15.91 0.55 -1.92
C ALA A 78 14.64 0.57 -2.79
N ALA A 79 14.16 -0.62 -3.14
CA ALA A 79 12.93 -0.84 -3.89
C ALA A 79 12.27 -2.12 -3.40
N GLU A 80 10.98 -2.07 -3.12
CA GLU A 80 10.23 -3.17 -2.51
C GLU A 80 8.92 -3.39 -3.25
N LEU A 81 8.45 -4.64 -3.20
CA LEU A 81 7.23 -5.08 -3.86
C LEU A 81 6.33 -5.78 -2.83
N THR A 82 5.05 -5.42 -2.83
CA THR A 82 4.04 -6.02 -1.98
C THR A 82 2.83 -6.47 -2.80
N ASN A 83 2.17 -7.49 -2.30
CA ASN A 83 0.86 -7.91 -2.78
C ASN A 83 -0.29 -7.18 -2.05
N CYS A 84 0.04 -6.21 -1.19
CA CYS A 84 -0.92 -5.35 -0.52
C CYS A 84 -1.31 -4.15 -1.41
N ALA A 85 -2.61 -3.96 -1.63
CA ALA A 85 -3.09 -2.81 -2.40
C ALA A 85 -2.92 -1.45 -1.69
N ALA A 86 -2.61 -1.44 -0.38
CA ALA A 86 -2.47 -0.22 0.42
C ALA A 86 -1.03 -0.05 0.93
N ASP A 87 -0.50 1.16 0.79
CA ASP A 87 0.87 1.52 1.20
C ASP A 87 1.01 1.82 2.69
N SER A 88 -0.10 1.98 3.40
CA SER A 88 -0.14 2.44 4.80
C SER A 88 0.67 1.59 5.80
N GLN A 89 1.06 0.37 5.44
CA GLN A 89 1.88 -0.53 6.27
C GLN A 89 3.31 -0.71 5.76
N ALA A 90 3.67 -0.12 4.62
CA ALA A 90 4.92 -0.36 3.93
C ALA A 90 6.13 0.38 4.53
N LEU A 91 5.90 1.48 5.26
CA LEU A 91 6.96 2.39 5.71
C LEU A 91 8.05 1.70 6.54
N LEU A 92 7.68 0.90 7.55
CA LEU A 92 8.65 0.21 8.41
C LEU A 92 9.50 -0.80 7.63
N GLY A 93 8.88 -1.52 6.69
CA GLY A 93 9.60 -2.43 5.79
C GLY A 93 10.59 -1.66 4.93
N MET A 94 10.20 -0.48 4.44
CA MET A 94 11.05 0.35 3.61
C MET A 94 12.26 0.91 4.38
N LEU A 95 12.05 1.38 5.60
CA LEU A 95 13.15 1.85 6.46
C LEU A 95 14.14 0.72 6.78
N ALA A 96 13.64 -0.50 7.02
CA ALA A 96 14.48 -1.67 7.23
C ALA A 96 15.30 -2.02 5.96
N ALA A 97 14.69 -1.92 4.77
CA ALA A 97 15.39 -2.14 3.50
C ALA A 97 16.49 -1.10 3.26
N VAL A 98 16.23 0.18 3.57
CA VAL A 98 17.24 1.25 3.49
C VAL A 98 18.43 0.97 4.42
N GLN A 99 18.17 0.61 5.69
CA GLN A 99 19.23 0.22 6.63
C GLN A 99 20.03 -0.96 6.10
N ALA A 100 19.36 -1.99 5.57
CA ALA A 100 20.02 -3.19 5.09
C ALA A 100 20.96 -2.90 3.90
N ASN A 101 20.55 -1.99 3.02
CA ASN A 101 21.31 -1.66 1.80
C ASN A 101 22.43 -0.63 2.05
N THR A 102 22.18 0.37 2.90
CA THR A 102 23.11 1.49 3.14
C THR A 102 23.96 1.32 4.40
N GLY A 103 23.55 0.41 5.30
CA GLY A 103 24.16 0.25 6.62
C GLY A 103 23.70 1.28 7.65
N GLU A 104 22.95 2.31 7.24
CA GLU A 104 22.57 3.44 8.08
C GLU A 104 21.06 3.69 8.07
N MET A 105 20.52 4.21 9.18
CA MET A 105 19.14 4.67 9.25
C MET A 105 19.08 6.11 8.75
N PRO A 106 18.16 6.47 7.84
CA PRO A 106 17.99 7.86 7.44
C PRO A 106 17.66 8.73 8.65
N ALA A 107 18.36 9.87 8.76
CA ALA A 107 18.09 10.87 9.79
C ALA A 107 16.70 11.49 9.64
N GLN A 108 16.24 11.64 8.39
CA GLN A 108 14.90 12.13 8.06
C GLN A 108 14.33 11.35 6.87
N THR A 109 13.05 11.03 6.91
CA THR A 109 12.32 10.37 5.82
C THR A 109 11.10 11.20 5.43
N LEU A 110 10.95 11.45 4.12
CA LEU A 110 9.75 12.05 3.54
C LEU A 110 8.91 10.95 2.89
N ALA A 111 7.61 10.94 3.17
CA ALA A 111 6.68 9.99 2.55
C ALA A 111 5.39 10.69 2.10
N ASP A 112 4.74 10.12 1.09
CA ASP A 112 3.45 10.61 0.61
C ASP A 112 2.29 10.23 1.56
N ALA A 113 1.10 10.75 1.26
CA ALA A 113 -0.10 10.51 2.07
C ALA A 113 -0.57 9.05 2.08
N GLY A 114 -0.14 8.21 1.14
CA GLY A 114 -0.45 6.77 1.08
C GLY A 114 0.22 5.99 2.21
N PHE A 115 1.38 6.45 2.70
CA PHE A 115 2.06 5.89 3.87
C PHE A 115 1.47 6.35 5.21
N ARG A 116 0.42 7.19 5.20
CA ARG A 116 -0.19 7.71 6.42
C ARG A 116 -0.90 6.59 7.20
N SER A 117 -0.31 6.18 8.30
CA SER A 117 -0.88 5.22 9.25
C SER A 117 -0.45 5.59 10.66
N GLU A 118 -1.39 5.97 11.51
CA GLU A 118 -1.12 6.38 12.89
C GLU A 118 -0.40 5.28 13.68
N ALA A 119 -0.84 4.03 13.51
CA ALA A 119 -0.23 2.88 14.18
C ALA A 119 1.21 2.61 13.72
N VAL A 120 1.54 2.94 12.46
CA VAL A 120 2.90 2.79 11.93
C VAL A 120 3.76 3.96 12.36
N LEU A 121 3.24 5.19 12.28
CA LEU A 121 3.95 6.39 12.73
C LEU A 121 4.28 6.36 14.22
N ALA A 122 3.38 5.83 15.06
CA ALA A 122 3.67 5.62 16.48
C ALA A 122 4.88 4.70 16.69
N LYS A 123 4.97 3.59 15.94
CA LYS A 123 6.11 2.66 16.02
C LYS A 123 7.41 3.26 15.48
N VAL A 124 7.30 4.12 14.47
CA VAL A 124 8.45 4.82 13.88
C VAL A 124 9.02 5.83 14.86
N ALA A 125 8.15 6.60 15.53
CA ALA A 125 8.56 7.61 16.51
C ALA A 125 9.39 7.04 17.68
N ASP A 126 9.16 5.78 18.03
CA ASP A 126 9.89 5.12 19.13
C ASP A 126 11.30 4.63 18.73
N HIS A 127 11.59 4.50 17.43
CA HIS A 127 12.75 3.71 16.97
C HIS A 127 13.52 4.27 15.76
N HIS A 128 13.02 5.32 15.09
CA HIS A 128 13.56 5.80 13.82
C HIS A 128 13.74 7.33 13.82
N GLY A 129 14.50 7.84 12.83
CA GLY A 129 14.68 9.27 12.61
C GLY A 129 13.37 10.00 12.28
N ASP A 130 13.46 11.30 12.02
CA ASP A 130 12.29 12.15 11.78
C ASP A 130 11.52 11.70 10.54
N VAL A 131 10.24 11.35 10.69
CA VAL A 131 9.39 10.98 9.56
C VAL A 131 8.32 12.02 9.32
N ILE A 132 8.33 12.58 8.12
CA ILE A 132 7.39 13.61 7.67
C ILE A 132 6.51 12.99 6.58
N VAL A 133 5.21 12.93 6.85
CA VAL A 133 4.22 12.37 5.91
C VAL A 133 3.31 13.50 5.41
N ALA A 134 3.11 13.56 4.09
CA ALA A 134 2.20 14.53 3.50
C ALA A 134 0.77 14.36 4.03
N LEU A 135 0.13 15.48 4.37
CA LEU A 135 -1.30 15.48 4.62
C LEU A 135 -2.03 15.27 3.28
N GLY A 136 -2.80 14.19 3.18
CA GLY A 136 -3.61 13.91 2.00
C GLY A 136 -4.59 15.03 1.68
N ARG A 137 -5.22 14.98 0.50
CA ARG A 137 -6.24 15.96 0.12
C ARG A 137 -7.38 15.93 1.14
N GLU A 138 -7.67 17.08 1.73
CA GLU A 138 -8.90 17.25 2.50
C GLU A 138 -10.06 17.35 1.50
N ASP A 139 -10.98 16.38 1.55
CA ASP A 139 -12.22 16.47 0.78
C ASP A 139 -13.02 17.67 1.29
N VAL A 140 -12.97 18.79 0.57
CA VAL A 140 -13.97 19.84 0.73
C VAL A 140 -15.30 19.20 0.33
N LYS A 141 -16.08 18.78 1.33
CA LYS A 141 -17.38 18.13 1.16
C LYS A 141 -18.35 19.16 0.57
N MET A 142 -18.32 19.31 -0.75
CA MET A 142 -19.27 20.17 -1.46
C MET A 142 -20.68 19.62 -1.18
N PRO A 143 -21.64 20.44 -0.70
CA PRO A 143 -22.99 19.96 -0.46
C PRO A 143 -23.59 19.45 -1.77
N ARG A 144 -24.12 18.22 -1.73
CA ARG A 144 -24.59 17.44 -2.91
C ARG A 144 -25.76 18.05 -3.69
N SER A 145 -26.29 19.21 -3.30
CA SER A 145 -27.29 19.91 -4.08
C SER A 145 -27.35 21.39 -3.74
N MET A 146 -27.02 22.25 -4.69
CA MET A 146 -27.59 23.59 -4.70
C MET A 146 -29.09 23.44 -5.02
N PRO A 147 -30.02 24.02 -4.24
CA PRO A 147 -31.43 24.01 -4.60
C PRO A 147 -31.57 24.65 -5.98
N ARG A 148 -32.26 23.96 -6.90
CA ARG A 148 -32.50 24.47 -8.25
C ARG A 148 -33.23 25.82 -8.13
N PRO A 149 -32.81 26.87 -8.85
CA PRO A 149 -33.49 28.15 -8.78
C PRO A 149 -34.95 27.98 -9.21
N ILE A 150 -35.87 28.48 -8.39
CA ILE A 150 -37.31 28.49 -8.68
C ILE A 150 -37.51 29.32 -9.94
N ARG A 151 -37.79 28.68 -11.08
CA ARG A 151 -38.24 29.38 -12.28
C ARG A 151 -39.72 29.76 -12.11
N ILE A 152 -39.97 31.00 -11.68
CA ILE A 152 -41.32 31.58 -11.73
C ILE A 152 -41.67 31.84 -13.20
N ARG A 153 -42.51 30.99 -13.81
CA ARG A 153 -43.09 31.28 -15.12
C ARG A 153 -44.28 32.22 -14.95
N ARG A 154 -44.09 33.51 -15.24
CA ARG A 154 -45.20 34.48 -15.29
C ARG A 154 -46.08 34.15 -16.50
N ARG A 155 -47.26 33.57 -16.27
CA ARG A 155 -48.24 33.29 -17.31
C ARG A 155 -48.93 34.60 -17.72
N LEU A 156 -48.55 35.16 -18.86
CA LEU A 156 -49.27 36.28 -19.47
C LEU A 156 -50.66 35.79 -19.88
N ARG A 157 -51.71 36.34 -19.25
CA ARG A 157 -53.08 36.25 -19.77
C ARG A 157 -53.20 37.24 -20.92
N ARG A 158 -53.55 36.74 -22.10
CA ARG A 158 -53.95 37.59 -23.24
C ARG A 158 -55.40 38.04 -22.99
N ASN A 159 -55.64 39.33 -23.17
CA ASN A 159 -56.98 39.91 -23.29
C ASN A 159 -57.64 39.45 -24.58
#